data_AF-A0A0D6TPE0-F1
#
_entry.id   AF-A0A0D6TPE0-F1
#
_cell.length_a   1.000
_cell.length_b   1.000
_cell.length_c   1.000
_cell.angle_alpha   90.00
_cell.angle_beta   90.00
_cell.angle_gamma   90.00
#
_symmetry.space_group_name_H-M   'P 1'
#
loop_
_entity.id
_entity.type
_entity.pdbx_description
1 polymer ?
#
loop_
_entity_poly.entity_id
_entity_poly.type
_entity_poly.pdbx_seq_one_letter_code
_entity_poly.pdbx_strand_id
1 'polypeptide(L)'
;MALEINYIIGNQDTYFRRDEMSVLFYYAKDIDLNLTKKMNYLLDKKTSYMIRHNINISGLDSDNDMHAYFNTTDMQAVIQFITIQLIPAMQSETVDMDGKYGGSVSSLINQVNNYNSGDSGFSLYIAHDWVPYEMEYFINMANEMKDLLQESLNLNSPMMVSYTD
;
A
#
# COMPACT_ATOMS: atom_id res chain seq x y z
N MET A 1 12.50 4.39 13.92
CA MET A 1 12.97 3.85 12.63
C MET A 1 11.71 3.55 11.84
N ALA A 2 11.62 4.04 10.61
CA ALA A 2 10.42 3.85 9.80
C ALA A 2 10.44 2.43 9.28
N LEU A 3 9.38 1.65 9.58
CA LEU A 3 9.28 0.29 9.11
C LEU A 3 9.33 0.31 7.58
N GLU A 4 10.44 -0.17 7.04
CA GLU A 4 10.68 -0.34 5.62
C GLU A 4 10.16 -1.73 5.23
N ILE A 5 9.39 -1.76 4.14
CA ILE A 5 8.87 -2.99 3.56
C ILE A 5 9.61 -3.19 2.26
N ASN A 6 10.47 -4.20 2.21
CA ASN A 6 11.26 -4.54 1.03
C ASN A 6 10.51 -5.56 0.18
N TYR A 7 10.60 -5.40 -1.14
CA TYR A 7 9.92 -6.22 -2.14
C TYR A 7 10.93 -6.75 -3.14
N ILE A 8 10.93 -8.06 -3.34
CA ILE A 8 11.79 -8.71 -4.35
C ILE A 8 10.92 -9.54 -5.29
N ILE A 9 11.03 -9.27 -6.60
CA ILE A 9 10.37 -10.04 -7.65
C ILE A 9 11.19 -10.00 -8.96
N GLY A 10 11.64 -11.16 -9.43
CA GLY A 10 12.52 -11.23 -10.60
C GLY A 10 13.83 -10.47 -10.35
N ASN A 11 14.07 -9.43 -11.17
CA ASN A 11 15.21 -8.52 -11.03
C ASN A 11 14.84 -7.19 -10.36
N GLN A 12 13.59 -7.01 -9.93
CA GLN A 12 13.15 -5.82 -9.22
C GLN A 12 13.38 -5.99 -7.71
N ASP A 13 13.96 -4.95 -7.14
CA ASP A 13 14.20 -4.78 -5.71
C ASP A 13 13.87 -3.33 -5.36
N THR A 14 12.90 -3.14 -4.49
CA THR A 14 12.47 -1.81 -4.02
C THR A 14 11.96 -1.90 -2.59
N TYR A 15 11.79 -0.75 -1.96
CA TYR A 15 11.20 -0.67 -0.63
C TYR A 15 10.21 0.49 -0.55
N PHE A 16 9.24 0.35 0.34
CA PHE A 16 8.31 1.43 0.70
C PHE A 16 8.29 1.60 2.21
N ARG A 17 8.21 2.84 2.69
CA ARG A 17 7.99 3.07 4.13
C ARG A 17 6.50 2.95 4.42
N ARG A 18 6.16 2.25 5.51
CA ARG A 18 4.77 2.00 5.90
C ARG A 18 3.96 3.29 6.09
N ASP A 19 4.58 4.33 6.61
CA ASP A 19 3.93 5.63 6.84
C ASP A 19 3.50 6.26 5.51
N GLU A 20 4.33 6.16 4.48
CA GLU A 20 4.07 6.70 3.13
C GLU A 20 2.99 5.88 2.42
N MET A 21 3.06 4.55 2.53
CA MET A 21 2.01 3.66 2.03
C MET A 21 0.66 4.01 2.68
N SER A 22 0.67 4.33 3.98
CA SER A 22 -0.55 4.71 4.70
C SER A 22 -1.17 6.01 4.16
N VAL A 23 -0.36 7.00 3.78
CA VAL A 23 -0.86 8.22 3.12
C VAL A 23 -1.47 7.89 1.76
N LEU A 24 -0.76 7.14 0.91
CA LEU A 24 -1.25 6.76 -0.42
C LEU A 24 -2.57 5.98 -0.33
N PHE A 25 -2.65 5.00 0.58
CA PHE A 25 -3.86 4.21 0.80
C PHE A 25 -5.00 5.04 1.40
N TYR A 26 -4.69 6.01 2.27
CA TYR A 26 -5.69 6.93 2.81
C TYR A 26 -6.29 7.84 1.73
N TYR A 27 -5.50 8.21 0.72
CA TYR A 27 -6.00 8.92 -0.45
C TYR A 27 -6.81 8.00 -1.38
N ALA A 28 -6.24 6.85 -1.74
CA ALA A 28 -6.84 5.91 -2.70
C ALA A 28 -8.22 5.40 -2.26
N LYS A 29 -8.45 5.26 -0.95
CA LYS A 29 -9.74 4.79 -0.41
C LYS A 29 -10.93 5.69 -0.76
N ASP A 30 -10.71 6.99 -0.99
CA ASP A 30 -11.79 7.93 -1.32
C ASP A 30 -12.21 7.78 -2.79
N ILE A 31 -11.37 7.12 -3.61
CA ILE A 31 -11.67 6.76 -4.99
C ILE A 31 -12.37 5.41 -5.03
N ASP A 32 -11.72 4.37 -4.49
CA ASP A 32 -12.28 3.02 -4.39
C ASP A 32 -11.66 2.27 -3.21
N LEU A 33 -12.40 2.20 -2.10
CA LEU A 33 -11.98 1.48 -0.90
C LEU A 33 -11.74 -0.02 -1.15
N ASN A 34 -12.54 -0.66 -1.99
CA ASN A 34 -12.41 -2.10 -2.22
C ASN A 34 -11.13 -2.43 -2.99
N LEU A 35 -10.81 -1.66 -4.03
CA LEU A 35 -9.57 -1.82 -4.79
C LEU A 35 -8.35 -1.41 -3.96
N THR A 36 -8.48 -0.38 -3.11
CA THR A 36 -7.42 0.02 -2.17
C THR A 36 -7.09 -1.09 -1.17
N LYS A 37 -8.10 -1.75 -0.60
CA LYS A 37 -7.89 -2.91 0.29
C LYS A 37 -7.17 -4.05 -0.42
N LYS A 38 -7.55 -4.35 -1.67
CA LYS A 38 -6.85 -5.36 -2.49
C LYS A 38 -5.40 -4.97 -2.75
N MET A 39 -5.15 -3.71 -3.09
CA MET A 39 -3.79 -3.18 -3.27
C MET A 39 -2.95 -3.38 -2.02
N ASN A 40 -3.49 -3.07 -0.84
CA ASN A 40 -2.83 -3.34 0.43
C ASN A 40 -2.49 -4.83 0.61
N TYR A 41 -3.43 -5.75 0.36
CA TYR A 41 -3.13 -7.19 0.52
C TYR A 41 -2.07 -7.70 -0.44
N LEU A 42 -2.08 -7.24 -1.69
CA LEU A 42 -1.10 -7.65 -2.70
C LEU A 42 0.31 -7.15 -2.38
N LEU A 43 0.43 -6.10 -1.58
CA LEU A 43 1.70 -5.53 -1.11
C LEU A 43 2.04 -5.94 0.33
N ASP A 44 1.24 -6.80 0.95
CA ASP A 44 1.46 -7.23 2.32
C ASP A 44 1.75 -8.73 2.38
N LYS A 45 2.42 -9.18 3.46
CA LYS A 45 2.66 -10.62 3.68
C LYS A 45 1.32 -11.35 3.66
N LYS A 46 1.29 -12.54 3.06
CA LYS A 46 0.05 -13.35 2.94
C LYS A 46 -0.65 -13.61 4.28
N THR A 47 0.07 -13.51 5.40
CA THR A 47 -0.48 -13.63 6.75
C THR A 47 -1.58 -12.62 7.03
N SER A 48 -1.49 -11.38 6.52
CA SER A 48 -2.53 -10.37 6.68
C SER A 48 -3.85 -10.77 6.01
N TYR A 49 -3.76 -11.36 4.82
CA TYR A 49 -4.93 -11.97 4.16
C TYR A 49 -5.48 -13.15 4.97
N MET A 50 -4.60 -14.03 5.46
CA MET A 50 -5.03 -15.19 6.26
C MET A 50 -5.75 -14.78 7.54
N ILE A 51 -5.23 -13.77 8.26
CA ILE A 51 -5.86 -13.20 9.46
C ILE A 51 -7.25 -12.68 9.15
N ARG A 52 -7.41 -11.89 8.07
CA ARG A 52 -8.72 -11.39 7.63
C ARG A 52 -9.74 -12.50 7.38
N HIS A 53 -9.29 -13.59 6.76
CA HIS A 53 -10.17 -14.69 6.37
C HIS A 53 -10.29 -15.79 7.44
N ASN A 54 -9.85 -15.53 8.68
CA ASN A 54 -9.83 -16.50 9.78
C ASN A 54 -9.14 -17.83 9.41
N ILE A 55 -8.12 -17.74 8.56
CA ILE A 55 -7.30 -18.87 8.15
C ILE A 55 -6.18 -19.05 9.18
N ASN A 56 -5.94 -20.30 9.59
CA ASN A 56 -4.93 -20.62 10.59
C ASN A 56 -3.52 -20.19 10.14
N ILE A 57 -2.86 -19.37 10.95
CA ILE A 57 -1.47 -18.91 10.76
C ILE A 57 -0.45 -19.66 11.62
N SER A 58 -0.85 -20.73 12.32
CA SER A 58 0.04 -21.50 13.20
C SER A 58 1.29 -21.98 12.47
N GLY A 59 2.46 -21.66 13.02
CA GLY A 59 3.76 -22.02 12.43
C GLY A 59 4.25 -21.05 11.35
N LEU A 60 3.51 -19.98 11.06
CA LEU A 60 4.02 -18.84 10.30
C LEU A 60 4.56 -17.81 11.28
N ASP A 61 5.76 -17.33 10.99
CA ASP A 61 6.42 -16.25 11.72
C ASP A 61 6.49 -15.04 10.81
N SER A 62 5.72 -14.00 11.15
CA SER A 62 5.62 -12.76 10.39
C SER A 62 6.90 -11.94 10.41
N ASP A 63 7.87 -12.27 11.28
CA ASP A 63 9.14 -11.56 11.36
C ASP A 63 10.11 -12.04 10.28
N ASN A 64 9.91 -13.26 9.75
CA ASN A 64 10.69 -13.78 8.64
C ASN A 64 10.19 -13.29 7.28
N ASP A 65 11.06 -13.38 6.26
CA ASP A 65 10.70 -13.15 4.87
C ASP A 65 9.54 -14.05 4.44
N MET A 66 8.53 -13.47 3.79
CA MET A 66 7.36 -14.20 3.34
C MET A 66 6.84 -13.70 2.01
N HIS A 67 6.22 -14.58 1.25
CA HIS A 67 5.49 -14.20 0.05
C HIS A 67 4.28 -13.31 0.37
N ALA A 68 4.06 -12.32 -0.50
CA ALA A 68 2.84 -11.55 -0.54
C ALA A 68 1.61 -12.42 -0.90
N TYR A 69 0.41 -11.91 -0.64
CA TYR A 69 -0.81 -12.50 -1.22
C TYR A 69 -0.74 -12.45 -2.76
N PHE A 70 -1.08 -13.57 -3.41
CA PHE A 70 -1.02 -13.71 -4.86
C PHE A 70 -2.38 -14.09 -5.43
N ASN A 71 -2.96 -13.19 -6.22
CA ASN A 71 -4.18 -13.42 -6.96
C ASN A 71 -4.16 -12.60 -8.24
N THR A 72 -4.13 -13.28 -9.38
CA THR A 72 -3.96 -12.63 -10.68
C THR A 72 -5.13 -11.73 -11.05
N THR A 73 -6.37 -12.09 -10.67
CA THR A 73 -7.56 -11.26 -10.88
C THR A 73 -7.51 -9.98 -10.07
N ASP A 74 -7.12 -10.06 -8.79
CA ASP A 74 -6.97 -8.88 -7.94
C ASP A 74 -5.82 -7.99 -8.44
N MET A 75 -4.69 -8.56 -8.84
CA MET A 75 -3.56 -7.81 -9.41
C MET A 75 -3.97 -7.05 -10.67
N GLN A 76 -4.65 -7.70 -11.62
CA GLN A 76 -5.14 -7.03 -12.84
C GLN A 76 -6.10 -5.89 -12.51
N ALA A 77 -7.01 -6.08 -11.56
CA ALA A 77 -7.95 -5.04 -11.13
C ALA A 77 -7.23 -3.86 -10.47
N VAL A 78 -6.21 -4.12 -9.64
CA VAL A 78 -5.42 -3.08 -8.97
C VAL A 78 -4.52 -2.33 -9.95
N ILE A 79 -3.88 -3.00 -10.91
CA ILE A 79 -3.08 -2.34 -11.97
C ILE A 79 -3.98 -1.41 -12.80
N GLN A 80 -5.18 -1.86 -13.15
CA GLN A 80 -6.16 -1.02 -13.81
C GLN A 80 -6.53 0.17 -12.93
N PHE A 81 -6.93 -0.06 -11.68
CA PHE A 81 -7.24 1.00 -10.72
C PHE A 81 -6.14 2.07 -10.65
N ILE A 82 -4.88 1.66 -10.48
CA ILE A 82 -3.75 2.57 -10.42
C ILE A 82 -3.67 3.44 -11.68
N THR A 83 -3.76 2.80 -12.84
CA THR A 83 -3.56 3.42 -14.16
C THR A 83 -4.70 4.35 -14.57
N ILE A 84 -5.96 3.93 -14.36
CA ILE A 84 -7.12 4.62 -14.92
C ILE A 84 -7.86 5.51 -13.91
N GLN A 85 -7.61 5.34 -12.61
CA GLN A 85 -8.33 6.08 -11.56
C GLN A 85 -7.37 6.80 -10.61
N LEU A 86 -6.47 6.08 -9.93
CA LEU A 86 -5.65 6.65 -8.86
C LEU A 86 -4.67 7.71 -9.36
N ILE A 87 -3.83 7.39 -10.35
CA ILE A 87 -2.86 8.34 -10.91
C ILE A 87 -3.57 9.54 -11.55
N PRO A 88 -4.58 9.35 -12.44
CA PRO A 88 -5.32 10.47 -13.01
C PRO A 88 -5.97 11.37 -11.96
N ALA A 89 -6.50 10.80 -10.87
CA ALA A 89 -7.07 11.57 -9.77
C ALA A 89 -6.00 12.46 -9.12
N MET A 90 -4.84 11.90 -8.76
CA MET A 90 -3.73 12.69 -8.18
C MET A 90 -3.21 13.76 -9.14
N GLN A 91 -3.14 13.48 -10.45
CA GLN A 91 -2.72 14.46 -11.47
C GLN A 91 -3.71 15.61 -11.64
N SER A 92 -4.99 15.37 -11.34
CA SER A 92 -6.05 16.38 -11.41
C SER A 92 -6.18 17.24 -10.15
N GLU A 93 -5.49 16.85 -9.07
CA GLU A 93 -5.54 17.60 -7.82
C GLU A 93 -4.86 18.97 -7.97
N THR A 94 -5.46 19.95 -7.29
CA THR A 94 -4.97 21.35 -7.29
C THR A 94 -4.16 21.69 -6.03
N VAL A 95 -4.10 20.74 -5.10
CA VAL A 95 -3.42 20.84 -3.81
C VAL A 95 -2.68 19.53 -3.53
N ASP A 96 -1.67 19.61 -2.68
CA ASP A 96 -0.98 18.45 -2.15
C ASP A 96 -1.81 17.70 -1.09
N MET A 97 -1.33 16.53 -0.64
CA MET A 97 -2.06 15.65 0.29
C MET A 97 -2.43 16.39 1.58
N ASP A 98 -1.50 17.15 2.15
CA ASP A 98 -1.75 17.90 3.37
C ASP A 98 -2.79 19.01 3.16
N GLY A 99 -2.72 19.73 2.03
CA GLY A 99 -3.71 20.70 1.59
C GLY A 99 -5.11 20.10 1.49
N LYS A 100 -5.25 18.91 0.89
CA LYS A 100 -6.51 18.18 0.79
C LYS A 100 -7.05 17.76 2.16
N TYR A 101 -6.18 17.41 3.09
CA TYR A 101 -6.54 16.86 4.40
C TYR A 101 -6.29 17.81 5.59
N GLY A 102 -6.55 19.11 5.38
CA GLY A 102 -6.64 20.11 6.45
C GLY A 102 -5.50 21.12 6.52
N GLY A 103 -4.70 21.24 5.47
CA GLY A 103 -3.70 22.30 5.28
C GLY A 103 -2.44 22.18 6.13
N SER A 104 -2.19 21.01 6.72
CA SER A 104 -0.94 20.72 7.43
C SER A 104 -0.65 19.23 7.51
N VAL A 105 0.62 18.87 7.53
CA VAL A 105 1.08 17.47 7.71
C VAL A 105 0.53 16.85 8.99
N SER A 106 0.47 17.58 10.11
CA SER A 106 -0.10 17.05 11.36
C SER A 106 -1.61 16.75 11.24
N SER A 107 -2.36 17.56 10.47
CA SER A 107 -3.77 17.26 10.19
C SER A 107 -3.92 16.01 9.34
N LEU A 108 -3.12 15.87 8.28
CA LEU A 108 -3.06 14.67 7.46
C LEU A 108 -2.78 13.42 8.31
N ILE A 109 -1.73 13.44 9.13
CA ILE A 109 -1.35 12.33 10.01
C ILE A 109 -2.49 11.97 10.96
N ASN A 110 -3.13 12.98 11.58
CA ASN A 110 -4.27 12.75 12.46
C ASN A 110 -5.44 12.10 11.71
N GLN A 111 -5.73 12.51 10.48
CA GLN A 111 -6.79 11.91 9.69
C GLN A 111 -6.48 10.45 9.32
N VAL A 112 -5.25 10.16 8.91
CA VAL A 112 -4.80 8.80 8.60
C VAL A 112 -4.91 7.90 9.83
N ASN A 113 -4.36 8.33 10.98
CA ASN A 113 -4.30 7.53 12.20
C ASN A 113 -5.67 7.33 12.87
N ASN A 114 -6.64 8.22 12.63
CA ASN A 114 -8.00 8.08 13.14
C ASN A 114 -8.96 7.41 12.15
N TYR A 115 -8.48 6.99 10.99
CA TYR A 115 -9.30 6.29 10.01
C TYR A 115 -9.63 4.88 10.46
N ASN A 116 -10.93 4.60 10.64
CA ASN A 116 -11.42 3.26 10.91
C ASN A 116 -12.06 2.66 9.65
N SER A 117 -11.39 1.68 9.07
CA SER A 117 -11.87 0.95 7.88
C SER A 117 -12.91 -0.13 8.20
N GLY A 118 -13.15 -0.43 9.48
CA GLY A 118 -13.92 -1.57 9.95
C GLY A 118 -13.29 -2.94 9.63
N ASP A 119 -12.03 -2.95 9.16
CA ASP A 119 -11.36 -4.12 8.61
C ASP A 119 -9.98 -4.26 9.24
N SER A 120 -9.81 -5.27 10.09
CA SER A 120 -8.56 -5.51 10.82
C SER A 120 -7.36 -5.75 9.90
N GLY A 121 -7.59 -6.24 8.68
CA GLY A 121 -6.55 -6.45 7.68
C GLY A 121 -6.18 -5.18 6.90
N PHE A 122 -6.88 -4.06 7.11
CA PHE A 122 -6.59 -2.78 6.45
C PHE A 122 -6.52 -1.66 7.50
N SER A 123 -5.36 -1.59 8.16
CA SER A 123 -5.06 -0.61 9.21
C SER A 123 -3.99 0.35 8.72
N LEU A 124 -4.32 1.65 8.71
CA LEU A 124 -3.41 2.72 8.32
C LEU A 124 -2.81 3.36 9.56
N TYR A 125 -1.51 3.61 9.54
CA TYR A 125 -0.82 4.21 10.67
C TYR A 125 0.47 4.89 10.23
N ILE A 126 0.67 6.10 10.72
CA ILE A 126 1.87 6.90 10.56
C ILE A 126 2.48 7.09 11.95
N ALA A 127 3.70 6.59 12.13
CA ALA A 127 4.43 6.69 13.39
C ALA A 127 5.24 7.99 13.50
N HIS A 128 5.71 8.52 12.37
CA HIS A 128 6.58 9.70 12.33
C HIS A 128 5.78 10.99 12.37
N ASP A 129 6.43 12.07 12.82
CA ASP A 129 5.88 13.42 12.84
C ASP A 129 5.87 14.10 11.47
N TRP A 130 6.47 13.45 10.47
CA TRP A 130 6.56 13.92 9.10
C TRP A 130 6.39 12.78 8.09
N VAL A 131 5.73 13.09 6.98
CA VAL A 131 5.60 12.27 5.76
C VAL A 131 5.67 13.18 4.54
N PRO A 132 6.09 12.67 3.36
CA PRO A 132 5.89 13.36 2.09
C PRO A 132 4.42 13.72 1.90
N TYR A 133 4.15 14.84 1.24
CA TYR A 133 2.79 15.30 0.98
C TYR A 133 2.55 15.65 -0.48
N GLU A 134 3.63 15.81 -1.26
CA GLU A 134 3.59 16.17 -2.66
C GLU A 134 2.88 15.10 -3.50
N MET A 135 1.91 15.51 -4.34
CA MET A 135 1.19 14.56 -5.21
C MET A 135 2.14 13.79 -6.14
N GLU A 136 3.18 14.45 -6.66
CA GLU A 136 4.18 13.83 -7.54
C GLU A 136 4.92 12.66 -6.87
N TYR A 137 5.23 12.79 -5.57
CA TYR A 137 5.85 11.72 -4.80
C TYR A 137 4.97 10.47 -4.79
N PHE A 138 3.68 10.64 -4.50
CA PHE A 138 2.71 9.54 -4.44
C PHE A 138 2.34 8.98 -5.81
N ILE A 139 2.40 9.78 -6.88
CA ILE A 139 2.28 9.29 -8.26
C ILE A 139 3.45 8.37 -8.62
N ASN A 140 4.69 8.73 -8.25
CA ASN A 140 5.85 7.88 -8.49
C ASN A 140 5.74 6.58 -7.72
N MET A 141 5.39 6.66 -6.42
CA MET A 141 5.15 5.49 -5.58
C MET A 141 4.05 4.56 -6.14
N ALA A 142 2.93 5.12 -6.61
CA ALA A 142 1.86 4.34 -7.24
C ALA A 142 2.32 3.66 -8.55
N ASN A 143 3.18 4.32 -9.34
CA ASN A 143 3.78 3.70 -10.52
C ASN A 143 4.71 2.54 -10.16
N GLU A 144 5.55 2.69 -9.14
CA GLU A 144 6.42 1.61 -8.67
C GLU A 144 5.62 0.40 -8.16
N MET A 145 4.55 0.64 -7.40
CA MET A 145 3.63 -0.44 -6.97
C MET A 145 2.99 -1.16 -8.17
N LYS A 146 2.55 -0.41 -9.19
CA LYS A 146 1.99 -0.97 -10.42
C LYS A 146 3.01 -1.83 -11.15
N ASP A 147 4.25 -1.36 -11.26
CA ASP A 147 5.32 -2.07 -11.97
C ASP A 147 5.71 -3.37 -11.24
N LEU A 148 5.76 -3.35 -9.91
CA LEU A 148 5.93 -4.55 -9.06
C LEU A 148 4.83 -5.59 -9.29
N LEU A 149 3.56 -5.16 -9.26
CA LEU A 149 2.42 -6.04 -9.49
C LEU A 149 2.41 -6.59 -10.91
N GLN A 150 2.81 -5.77 -11.90
CA GLN A 150 2.92 -6.20 -13.29
C GLN A 150 4.02 -7.24 -13.47
N GLU A 151 5.16 -7.09 -12.82
CA GLU A 151 6.25 -8.07 -12.86
C GLU A 151 5.83 -9.39 -12.19
N SER A 152 5.15 -9.33 -11.04
CA SER A 152 4.58 -10.50 -10.38
C SER A 152 3.58 -11.26 -11.28
N LEU A 153 2.74 -10.54 -12.03
CA LEU A 153 1.86 -11.13 -13.04
C LEU A 153 2.63 -11.75 -14.21
N ASN A 154 3.63 -11.06 -14.74
CA ASN A 154 4.43 -11.52 -15.89
C ASN A 154 5.16 -12.82 -15.58
N LEU A 155 5.74 -12.92 -14.38
CA LEU A 155 6.44 -14.10 -13.89
C LEU A 155 5.49 -15.18 -13.34
N ASN A 156 4.22 -14.84 -13.15
CA ASN A 156 3.23 -15.68 -12.48
C ASN A 156 3.75 -16.21 -11.12
N SER A 157 4.33 -15.32 -10.32
CA SER A 157 4.97 -15.63 -9.04
C SER A 157 4.69 -14.55 -8.01
N PRO A 158 4.44 -14.89 -6.72
CA PRO A 158 4.35 -13.90 -5.66
C PRO A 158 5.68 -13.15 -5.47
N MET A 159 5.57 -11.91 -5.01
CA MET A 159 6.70 -11.12 -4.53
C MET A 159 7.13 -11.61 -3.14
N MET A 160 8.43 -11.57 -2.85
CA MET A 160 8.94 -11.72 -1.49
C MET A 160 8.78 -10.39 -0.75
N VAL A 161 8.36 -10.44 0.51
CA VAL A 161 8.17 -9.29 1.38
C VAL A 161 8.97 -9.49 2.66
N SER A 162 9.77 -8.47 3.00
CA SER A 162 10.62 -8.44 4.20
C SER A 162 10.38 -7.13 4.95
N TYR A 163 10.21 -7.21 6.27
CA TYR A 163 10.08 -6.00 7.09
C TYR A 163 11.42 -5.74 7.75
N THR A 164 11.94 -4.53 7.59
CA THR A 164 13.14 -4.06 8.26
C THR A 164 12.77 -2.89 9.15
N ASP A 165 13.18 -2.98 10.41
CA ASP A 165 13.20 -1.82 11.29
C ASP A 165 14.24 -0.83 10.77
#